data_AF-W3TWM2-F1
#
_entry.id   AF-W3TWM2-F1
#
_cell.length_a   1.000
_cell.length_b   1.000
_cell.length_c   1.000
_cell.angle_alpha   90.00
_cell.angle_beta   90.00
_cell.angle_gamma   90.00
#
_symmetry.space_group_name_H-M   'P 1'
#
loop_
_entity.id
_entity.type
_entity.pdbx_description
1 polymer ?
#
loop_
_entity_poly.entity_id
_entity_poly.type
_entity_poly.pdbx_seq_one_letter_code
_entity_poly.pdbx_strand_id
1 'polypeptide(L)'
;MIAVLDSICPILPGDKLRYLMRVGTLDDILQSVACGIDMFDCVMPMRAGYHGLAFTRFGRINLCNARYVEDPYPLDPQSLCSAACDL
;
A
#
# COMPACT_ATOMS: atom_id res chain seq x y z
N MET A 1 -8.73 -14.13 -5.28
CA MET A 1 -8.35 -13.85 -3.88
C MET A 1 -9.54 -13.35 -3.09
N ILE A 2 -10.10 -12.18 -3.42
CA ILE A 2 -11.21 -11.57 -2.64
C ILE A 2 -12.43 -12.47 -2.47
N ALA A 3 -12.87 -13.18 -3.52
CA ALA A 3 -13.99 -14.14 -3.42
C ALA A 3 -13.78 -15.22 -2.34
N VAL A 4 -12.52 -15.59 -2.08
CA VAL A 4 -12.18 -16.55 -1.02
C VAL A 4 -12.30 -15.90 0.36
N LEU A 5 -11.81 -14.66 0.50
CA LEU A 5 -11.96 -13.90 1.76
C LEU A 5 -13.43 -13.66 2.09
N ASP A 6 -14.24 -13.29 1.10
CA ASP A 6 -15.68 -13.07 1.26
C ASP A 6 -16.41 -14.32 1.78
N SER A 7 -15.94 -15.51 1.39
CA SER A 7 -16.50 -16.79 1.85
C SER A 7 -16.00 -17.21 3.23
N ILE A 8 -14.73 -16.92 3.55
CA ILE A 8 -14.04 -17.45 4.75
C ILE A 8 -14.14 -16.47 5.93
N CYS A 9 -13.99 -15.17 5.70
CA CYS A 9 -13.98 -14.19 6.77
C CYS A 9 -15.25 -14.21 7.64
N PRO A 10 -16.48 -14.43 7.11
CA PRO A 10 -17.68 -14.52 7.96
C PRO A 10 -17.68 -15.70 8.95
N ILE A 11 -16.95 -16.78 8.66
CA ILE A 11 -16.92 -18.00 9.49
C ILE A 11 -15.73 -18.04 10.47
N LEU A 12 -14.78 -17.11 10.36
CA LEU A 12 -13.67 -17.00 11.30
C LEU A 12 -14.14 -16.38 12.63
N PRO A 13 -13.53 -16.74 13.78
CA PRO A 13 -13.84 -16.11 15.07
C PRO A 13 -13.78 -14.58 14.98
N GLY A 14 -14.84 -13.90 15.44
CA GLY A 14 -14.96 -12.45 15.39
C GLY A 14 -14.20 -11.71 16.49
N ASP A 15 -13.73 -12.44 17.50
CA ASP A 15 -12.97 -11.96 18.65
C ASP A 15 -11.44 -12.04 18.43
N LYS A 16 -11.00 -12.49 17.25
CA LYS A 16 -9.58 -12.67 16.92
C LYS A 16 -9.18 -11.84 15.72
N LEU A 17 -7.96 -11.29 15.78
CA LEU A 17 -7.33 -10.59 14.67
C LEU A 17 -7.10 -11.53 13.49
N ARG A 18 -7.43 -11.08 12.29
CA ARG A 18 -7.28 -11.79 11.04
C ARG A 18 -6.12 -11.22 10.26
N TYR A 19 -5.13 -12.06 10.01
CA TYR A 19 -3.89 -11.69 9.35
C TYR A 19 -3.83 -12.28 7.94
N LEU A 20 -3.69 -11.42 6.93
CA LEU A 20 -3.55 -11.82 5.54
C LEU A 20 -2.10 -11.69 5.09
N MET A 21 -1.47 -12.84 4.85
CA MET A 21 -0.06 -12.90 4.54
C MET A 21 0.25 -12.50 3.09
N ARG A 22 1.31 -11.70 2.91
CA ARG A 22 1.93 -11.41 1.61
C ARG A 22 1.03 -10.68 0.59
N VAL A 23 0.11 -9.84 1.06
CA VAL A 23 -0.74 -9.00 0.23
C VAL A 23 -0.34 -7.54 0.42
N GLY A 24 -0.13 -6.81 -0.67
CA GLY A 24 0.44 -5.46 -0.59
C GLY A 24 0.11 -4.48 -1.69
N THR A 25 -0.75 -4.83 -2.65
CA THR A 25 -1.28 -3.80 -3.54
C THR A 25 -2.34 -2.99 -2.78
N LEU A 26 -2.42 -1.69 -3.06
CA LEU A 26 -3.39 -0.80 -2.37
C LEU A 26 -4.83 -1.28 -2.58
N ASP A 27 -5.19 -1.68 -3.81
CA ASP A 27 -6.53 -2.18 -4.12
C ASP A 27 -6.87 -3.47 -3.37
N ASP A 28 -5.92 -4.42 -3.29
CA ASP A 28 -6.12 -5.67 -2.56
C ASP A 28 -6.26 -5.43 -1.05
N ILE A 29 -5.46 -4.52 -0.48
CA ILE A 29 -5.55 -4.16 0.94
C ILE A 29 -6.94 -3.58 1.23
N LEU A 30 -7.39 -2.60 0.45
CA LEU A 30 -8.70 -1.96 0.65
C LEU A 30 -9.85 -2.96 0.56
N GLN A 31 -9.83 -3.85 -0.44
CA GLN A 31 -10.86 -4.87 -0.60
C GLN A 31 -10.79 -5.94 0.52
N SER A 32 -9.60 -6.30 0.98
CA SER A 32 -9.43 -7.27 2.08
C SER A 32 -9.87 -6.70 3.43
N VAL A 33 -9.68 -5.40 3.67
CA VAL A 33 -10.23 -4.71 4.84
C VAL A 33 -11.76 -4.75 4.82
N ALA A 34 -12.39 -4.57 3.65
CA ALA A 34 -13.84 -4.70 3.51
C ALA A 34 -14.35 -6.13 3.81
N CYS A 35 -13.52 -7.16 3.58
CA CYS A 35 -13.81 -8.54 4.00
C CYS A 35 -13.54 -8.79 5.50
N GLY A 36 -12.97 -7.83 6.24
CA GLY A 36 -12.67 -7.96 7.66
C GLY A 36 -11.32 -8.60 7.96
N ILE A 37 -10.28 -8.27 7.19
CA ILE A 37 -8.88 -8.52 7.54
C ILE A 37 -8.31 -7.33 8.33
N ASP A 38 -7.55 -7.62 9.39
CA ASP A 38 -7.02 -6.62 10.32
C ASP A 38 -5.53 -6.32 10.13
N MET A 39 -4.76 -7.30 9.69
CA MET A 39 -3.30 -7.19 9.58
C MET A 39 -2.79 -7.70 8.23
N PHE A 40 -1.70 -7.10 7.76
CA PHE A 40 -1.06 -7.40 6.48
C PHE A 40 0.46 -7.34 6.60
N ASP A 41 1.15 -8.13 5.78
CA ASP A 41 2.57 -7.94 5.51
C ASP A 41 2.83 -7.98 4.00
N CYS A 42 3.77 -7.15 3.54
CA CYS A 42 4.24 -7.26 2.17
C CYS A 42 5.62 -6.61 2.00
N VAL A 43 6.46 -7.22 1.17
CA VAL A 43 7.74 -6.63 0.74
C VAL A 43 7.58 -5.61 -0.39
N MET A 44 6.38 -5.50 -0.97
CA MET A 44 6.11 -4.71 -2.18
C MET A 44 6.47 -3.22 -2.03
N PRO A 45 6.13 -2.52 -0.92
CA PRO A 45 6.51 -1.11 -0.76
C PRO A 45 8.03 -0.89 -0.79
N MET A 46 8.78 -1.76 -0.09
CA MET A 46 10.24 -1.67 -0.03
C MET A 46 10.89 -2.04 -1.37
N ARG A 47 10.44 -3.11 -2.04
CA ARG A 47 10.92 -3.47 -3.38
C ARG A 47 10.62 -2.40 -4.43
N ALA A 48 9.44 -1.80 -4.38
CA ALA A 48 9.05 -0.71 -5.27
C ALA A 48 10.00 0.49 -5.11
N GLY A 49 10.30 0.87 -3.86
CA GLY A 49 11.27 1.93 -3.56
C GLY A 49 12.65 1.68 -4.16
N TYR A 50 13.18 0.45 -4.06
CA TYR A 50 14.46 0.08 -4.67
C TYR A 50 14.48 0.22 -6.20
N HIS A 51 13.33 0.13 -6.85
CA HIS A 51 13.18 0.30 -8.30
C HIS A 51 12.68 1.70 -8.70
N GLY A 52 12.74 2.68 -7.79
CA GLY A 52 12.35 4.06 -8.07
C GLY A 52 10.83 4.27 -8.20
N LEU A 53 10.01 3.36 -7.70
CA LEU A 53 8.56 3.52 -7.66
C LEU A 53 8.13 4.06 -6.30
N ALA A 54 7.35 5.15 -6.33
CA ALA A 54 6.76 5.74 -5.14
C ALA A 54 5.23 5.62 -5.18
N PHE A 55 4.64 5.34 -4.01
CA PHE A 55 3.19 5.37 -3.82
C PHE A 55 2.81 6.73 -3.23
N THR A 56 1.94 7.44 -3.93
CA THR A 56 1.36 8.71 -3.49
C THR A 56 -0.14 8.54 -3.33
N ARG A 57 -0.80 9.52 -2.70
CA ARG A 57 -2.27 9.55 -2.61
C ARG A 57 -2.97 9.68 -3.97
N PHE A 58 -2.23 10.11 -5.00
CA PHE A 58 -2.70 10.22 -6.38
C PHE A 58 -2.37 8.99 -7.23
N GLY A 59 -1.84 7.94 -6.59
CA GLY A 59 -1.43 6.70 -7.24
C GLY A 59 0.09 6.51 -7.30
N ARG A 60 0.50 5.50 -8.05
CA ARG A 60 1.90 5.11 -8.19
C ARG A 60 2.61 5.95 -9.24
N ILE A 61 3.79 6.46 -8.91
CA ILE A 61 4.65 7.18 -9.84
C ILE A 61 6.00 6.49 -9.99
N ASN A 62 6.64 6.68 -11.15
CA ASN A 62 8.01 6.25 -11.41
C ASN A 62 8.94 7.47 -11.33
N LEU A 63 9.72 7.57 -10.25
CA LEU A 63 10.68 8.64 -9.99
C LEU A 63 11.82 8.67 -11.00
N CYS A 64 12.07 7.58 -11.73
CA CYS A 64 13.07 7.55 -12.80
C CYS A 64 12.60 8.27 -14.08
N ASN A 65 11.36 8.74 -14.15
CA ASN A 65 10.88 9.50 -15.31
C ASN A 65 11.54 10.87 -15.39
N ALA A 66 11.99 11.26 -16.59
CA ALA A 66 12.70 12.52 -16.84
C ALA A 66 11.96 13.78 -16.33
N ARG A 67 10.63 13.73 -16.25
CA ARG A 67 9.80 14.84 -15.75
C ARG A 67 10.09 15.24 -14.30
N TYR A 68 10.68 14.34 -13.51
CA TYR A 68 10.95 14.55 -12.08
C TYR A 68 12.40 14.96 -11.78
N VAL A 69 13.26 15.08 -12.79
CA VAL A 69 14.70 15.35 -12.59
C VAL A 69 14.94 16.71 -11.94
N GLU A 70 14.17 17.72 -12.35
CA GLU A 70 14.27 19.11 -11.87
C GLU A 70 12.99 19.53 -11.13
N ASP A 71 12.17 18.57 -10.69
CA ASP A 71 10.93 18.85 -9.98
C ASP A 71 11.26 19.24 -8.52
N PRO A 72 11.03 20.50 -8.11
CA PRO A 72 11.39 20.97 -6.78
C PRO A 72 10.32 20.65 -5.74
N TYR A 73 9.24 19.95 -6.13
CA TYR A 73 8.15 19.64 -5.22
C TYR A 73 8.36 18.29 -4.51
N PRO A 74 7.94 18.19 -3.23
CA PRO A 74 8.00 16.94 -2.51
C PRO A 74 7.07 15.89 -3.12
N LEU A 75 7.38 14.62 -2.86
CA LEU A 75 6.55 13.48 -3.25
C LEU A 75 5.10 13.60 -2.77
N ASP A 76 4.90 14.00 -1.52
CA ASP A 76 3.60 14.32 -0.93
C ASP A 76 3.73 15.30 0.24
N PRO A 77 3.37 16.58 0.06
CA PRO A 77 3.50 17.62 1.09
C PRO A 77 2.56 17.42 2.29
N GLN A 78 1.61 16.49 2.22
CA GLN A 78 0.72 16.15 3.32
C GLN A 78 1.13 14.86 4.05
N SER A 79 2.25 14.25 3.64
CA SER A 79 2.76 13.05 4.29
C SER A 79 3.43 13.39 5.61
N LEU A 80 3.25 12.52 6.62
CA LEU A 80 3.98 12.59 7.89
C LEU A 80 5.40 12.03 7.78
N CYS A 81 5.78 11.48 6.62
CA CYS A 81 7.10 10.93 6.38
C CYS A 81 8.04 12.02 5.84
N SER A 82 9.15 12.26 6.53
CA SER A 82 10.17 13.24 6.11
C SER A 82 10.67 13.01 4.68
N ALA A 83 10.94 11.75 4.32
CA ALA A 83 11.39 11.40 2.97
C ALA A 83 10.37 11.72 1.87
N ALA A 84 9.10 11.91 2.21
CA ALA A 84 8.06 12.27 1.25
C ALA A 84 7.68 13.76 1.29
N CYS A 85 7.94 14.46 2.41
CA CYS A 85 7.47 15.83 2.66
C CYS A 85 8.58 16.90 2.59
N ASP A 86 9.84 16.54 2.88
CA ASP A 86 10.93 17.50 3.08
C ASP A 86 11.83 17.71 1.84
N LEU A 87 11.52 17.04 0.71
CA LEU A 87 12.27 17.13 -0.55
C LEU A 87 11.80 18.30 -1.41
#